data_AF-A0A2U9ISC7-F1
#
_entry.id   AF-A0A2U9ISC7-F1
#
_cell.length_a   1.000
_cell.length_b   1.000
_cell.length_c   1.000
_cell.angle_alpha   90.00
_cell.angle_beta   90.00
_cell.angle_gamma   90.00
#
_symmetry.space_group_name_H-M   'P 1'
#
loop_
_entity.id
_entity.type
_entity.pdbx_description
1 polymer ?
#
loop_
_entity_poly.entity_id
_entity_poly.type
_entity_poly.pdbx_seq_one_letter_code
_entity_poly.pdbx_strand_id
1 'polypeptide(L)'
;MRLPEAIIEIGRETRNETNDALEGKLSVEEIVQIRLETADFYMERAKDLVKTSHILASEMLFKSIAEGIKALGDYFGVKRDLRELPLFLSDILGEWVENAWEIGKRLHYDGYIFEFLQRDDVEQYIKFVDEFLANCKTAVLY
;
A
#
# COMPACT_ATOMS: atom_id res chain seq x y z
N MET A 1 17.27 21.59 -1.94
CA MET A 1 16.07 20.83 -2.29
C MET A 1 16.50 19.39 -2.43
N ARG A 2 16.06 18.51 -1.54
CA ARG A 2 16.40 17.08 -1.59
C ARG A 2 15.49 16.43 -2.63
N LEU A 3 16.01 15.51 -3.45
CA LEU A 3 15.24 14.82 -4.51
C LEU A 3 13.85 14.29 -4.07
N PRO A 4 13.67 13.80 -2.82
CA PRO A 4 12.36 13.39 -2.33
C PRO A 4 11.32 14.52 -2.34
N GLU A 5 11.71 15.75 -1.99
CA GLU A 5 10.83 16.91 -1.95
C GLU A 5 10.37 17.30 -3.38
N ALA A 6 11.27 17.14 -4.37
CA ALA A 6 10.96 17.41 -5.77
C ALA A 6 10.00 16.36 -6.37
N ILE A 7 10.12 15.10 -5.97
CA ILE A 7 9.20 14.02 -6.37
C ILE A 7 7.82 14.22 -5.72
N ILE A 8 7.79 14.70 -4.47
CA ILE A 8 6.55 15.04 -3.75
C ILE A 8 5.78 16.18 -4.44
N GLU A 9 6.50 17.16 -5.00
CA GLU A 9 5.89 18.33 -5.65
C GLU A 9 5.43 18.05 -7.10
N ILE A 10 6.12 17.17 -7.82
CA ILE A 10 5.81 16.81 -9.22
C ILE A 10 4.74 15.71 -9.30
N GLY A 11 4.67 14.78 -8.34
CA GLY A 11 3.84 13.58 -8.38
C GLY A 11 2.49 13.66 -7.67
N ARG A 12 1.76 14.79 -7.75
CA ARG A 12 0.45 14.94 -7.08
C ARG A 12 -0.63 13.96 -7.57
N GLU A 13 -0.44 13.29 -8.71
CA GLU A 13 -1.42 12.36 -9.29
C GLU A 13 -0.92 10.92 -9.51
N THR A 14 0.40 10.65 -9.55
CA THR A 14 0.95 9.32 -9.91
C THR A 14 2.25 8.97 -9.18
N ARG A 15 2.19 8.79 -7.84
CA ARG A 15 3.35 8.34 -7.04
C ARG A 15 3.81 6.91 -7.37
N ASN A 16 2.89 6.03 -7.77
CA ASN A 16 3.16 4.60 -7.92
C ASN A 16 4.18 4.29 -9.04
N GLU A 17 4.06 4.96 -10.19
CA GLU A 17 4.99 4.82 -11.32
C GLU A 17 6.39 5.38 -11.01
N THR A 18 6.48 6.34 -10.09
CA THR A 18 7.74 6.99 -9.75
C THR A 18 8.61 6.11 -8.85
N ASN A 19 8.01 5.30 -7.97
CA ASN A 19 8.74 4.43 -7.05
C ASN A 19 9.47 3.30 -7.79
N ASP A 20 8.80 2.65 -8.74
CA ASP A 20 9.39 1.56 -9.51
C ASP A 20 10.53 2.06 -10.44
N ALA A 21 10.51 3.34 -10.83
CA ALA A 21 11.57 3.98 -11.62
C ALA A 21 12.85 4.31 -10.83
N LEU A 22 12.82 4.21 -9.50
CA LEU A 22 13.96 4.49 -8.60
C LEU A 22 14.79 3.24 -8.28
N GLU A 23 14.34 2.05 -8.70
CA GLU A 23 15.04 0.79 -8.46
C GLU A 23 16.46 0.81 -9.07
N GLY A 24 17.48 0.49 -8.26
CA GLY A 24 18.89 0.48 -8.68
C GLY A 24 19.62 1.83 -8.58
N LYS A 25 18.95 2.90 -8.12
CA LYS A 25 19.56 4.23 -7.88
C LYS A 25 19.61 4.63 -6.41
N LEU A 26 18.87 3.92 -5.56
CA LEU A 26 18.74 4.17 -4.12
C LEU A 26 19.05 2.89 -3.34
N SER A 27 19.37 3.00 -2.06
CA SER A 27 19.52 1.84 -1.18
C SER A 27 18.18 1.14 -0.96
N VAL A 28 18.20 -0.12 -0.53
CA VAL A 28 16.97 -0.87 -0.22
C VAL A 28 16.17 -0.15 0.88
N GLU A 29 16.87 0.35 1.90
CA GLU A 29 16.26 1.09 3.00
C GLU A 29 15.54 2.36 2.52
N GLU A 30 16.15 3.10 1.59
CA GLU A 30 15.54 4.30 0.99
C GLU A 30 14.29 3.94 0.18
N ILE A 31 14.32 2.87 -0.61
CA ILE A 31 13.18 2.41 -1.41
C ILE A 31 12.03 1.98 -0.49
N VAL A 32 12.32 1.15 0.52
CA VAL A 32 11.35 0.66 1.49
C VAL A 32 10.68 1.84 2.22
N GLN A 33 11.47 2.82 2.65
CA GLN A 33 10.95 4.02 3.31
C GLN A 33 9.99 4.80 2.40
N ILE A 34 10.37 5.04 1.14
CA ILE A 34 9.52 5.73 0.16
C ILE A 34 8.20 4.98 -0.06
N ARG A 35 8.23 3.65 -0.13
CA ARG A 35 7.01 2.84 -0.29
C ARG A 35 6.09 2.95 0.92
N LEU A 36 6.63 2.87 2.14
CA LEU A 36 5.83 3.03 3.35
C LEU A 36 5.24 4.44 3.49
N GLU A 37 6.00 5.48 3.14
CA GLU A 37 5.48 6.86 3.09
C GLU A 37 4.39 7.02 2.02
N THR A 38 4.51 6.30 0.90
CA THR A 38 3.48 6.27 -0.15
C THR A 38 2.23 5.53 0.33
N ALA A 39 2.40 4.42 1.06
CA ALA A 39 1.30 3.68 1.66
C ALA A 39 0.54 4.53 2.68
N ASP A 40 1.25 5.26 3.55
CA ASP A 40 0.67 6.21 4.50
C ASP A 40 -0.07 7.34 3.79
N PHE A 41 0.49 7.88 2.70
CA PHE A 41 -0.19 8.89 1.90
C PHE A 41 -1.54 8.39 1.39
N TYR A 42 -1.61 7.18 0.83
CA TYR A 42 -2.86 6.61 0.38
C TYR A 42 -3.84 6.33 1.53
N MET A 43 -3.33 5.89 2.68
CA MET A 43 -4.14 5.66 3.87
C MET A 43 -4.84 6.94 4.35
N GLU A 44 -4.10 8.05 4.45
CA GLU A 44 -4.66 9.34 4.85
C GLU A 44 -5.67 9.86 3.81
N ARG A 45 -5.41 9.65 2.52
CA ARG A 45 -6.38 9.97 1.45
C ARG A 45 -7.67 9.17 1.59
N ALA A 46 -7.59 7.89 1.95
CA ALA A 46 -8.77 7.08 2.20
C ALA A 46 -9.60 7.63 3.38
N LYS A 47 -8.93 8.00 4.49
CA LYS A 47 -9.59 8.59 5.67
C LYS A 47 -10.31 9.90 5.34
N ASP A 48 -9.72 10.75 4.50
CA ASP A 48 -10.34 11.99 4.04
C ASP A 48 -11.56 11.74 3.13
N LEU A 49 -11.46 10.74 2.25
CA LEU A 49 -12.45 10.47 1.22
C LEU A 49 -13.65 9.67 1.71
N VAL A 50 -13.52 8.84 2.74
CA VAL A 50 -14.57 7.85 3.12
C VAL A 50 -15.96 8.46 3.34
N LYS A 51 -16.02 9.73 3.78
CA LYS A 51 -17.28 10.46 3.99
C LYS A 51 -17.90 11.02 2.71
N THR A 52 -17.08 11.35 1.71
CA THR A 52 -17.51 12.01 0.46
C THR A 52 -17.58 11.05 -0.71
N SER A 53 -16.70 10.05 -0.76
CA SER A 53 -16.69 8.96 -1.73
C SER A 53 -16.01 7.73 -1.11
N HIS A 54 -16.81 6.81 -0.58
CA HIS A 54 -16.33 5.52 -0.07
C HIS A 54 -15.76 4.63 -1.19
N ILE A 55 -16.25 4.79 -2.42
CA ILE A 55 -15.72 4.13 -3.63
C ILE A 55 -14.25 4.51 -3.87
N LEU A 56 -13.94 5.82 -3.88
CA LEU A 56 -12.56 6.28 -4.03
C LEU A 56 -11.70 5.97 -2.82
N ALA A 57 -12.27 6.03 -1.61
CA ALA A 57 -11.57 5.59 -0.40
C ALA A 57 -11.16 4.12 -0.49
N SER A 58 -12.02 3.26 -1.04
CA SER A 58 -11.71 1.84 -1.25
C SER A 58 -10.48 1.63 -2.14
N GLU A 59 -10.38 2.38 -3.24
CA GLU A 59 -9.20 2.33 -4.12
C GLU A 59 -7.92 2.83 -3.43
N MET A 60 -8.04 3.87 -2.61
CA MET A 60 -6.91 4.37 -1.83
C MET A 60 -6.42 3.33 -0.81
N LEU A 61 -7.33 2.62 -0.13
CA LEU A 61 -6.96 1.54 0.79
C LEU A 61 -6.26 0.39 0.07
N PHE A 62 -6.73 0.00 -1.12
CA PHE A 62 -6.05 -1.00 -1.95
C PHE A 62 -4.62 -0.56 -2.30
N LYS A 63 -4.43 0.68 -2.78
CA LYS A 63 -3.10 1.22 -3.11
C LYS A 63 -2.18 1.27 -1.89
N SER A 64 -2.73 1.55 -0.71
CA SER A 64 -2.00 1.53 0.55
C SER A 64 -1.49 0.12 0.87
N ILE A 65 -2.36 -0.89 0.80
CA ILE A 65 -1.98 -2.31 0.96
C ILE A 65 -0.89 -2.71 -0.04
N ALA A 66 -1.09 -2.38 -1.32
CA ALA A 66 -0.17 -2.74 -2.38
C ALA A 66 1.25 -2.19 -2.14
N GLU A 67 1.38 -0.91 -1.76
CA GLU A 67 2.69 -0.34 -1.45
C GLU A 67 3.31 -0.94 -0.18
N GLY A 68 2.51 -1.27 0.83
CA GLY A 68 3.00 -2.01 2.00
C GLY A 68 3.55 -3.39 1.66
N ILE A 69 2.87 -4.15 0.79
CA ILE A 69 3.33 -5.45 0.31
C ILE A 69 4.62 -5.31 -0.53
N LYS A 70 4.70 -4.30 -1.40
CA LYS A 70 5.92 -4.02 -2.17
C LYS A 70 7.09 -3.65 -1.26
N ALA A 71 6.86 -2.86 -0.20
CA ALA A 71 7.89 -2.52 0.78
C ALA A 71 8.46 -3.78 1.46
N LEU A 72 7.59 -4.72 1.84
CA LEU A 72 8.03 -6.02 2.36
C LEU A 72 8.82 -6.80 1.31
N GLY A 73 8.33 -6.86 0.07
CA GLY A 73 9.03 -7.53 -1.04
C GLY A 73 10.43 -7.00 -1.26
N ASP A 74 10.60 -5.68 -1.28
CA ASP A 74 11.90 -5.03 -1.45
C ASP A 74 12.83 -5.31 -0.27
N TYR A 75 12.33 -5.21 0.96
CA TYR A 75 13.11 -5.47 2.17
C TYR A 75 13.60 -6.93 2.25
N PHE A 76 12.74 -7.91 1.93
CA PHE A 76 13.12 -9.32 1.92
C PHE A 76 13.82 -9.79 0.63
N GLY A 77 14.04 -8.88 -0.34
CA GLY A 77 14.69 -9.20 -1.61
C GLY A 77 13.89 -10.14 -2.52
N VAL A 78 12.56 -10.17 -2.38
CA VAL A 78 11.66 -11.05 -3.14
C VAL A 78 11.20 -10.35 -4.41
N LYS A 79 11.85 -10.65 -5.54
CA LYS A 79 11.49 -10.11 -6.85
C LYS A 79 10.43 -10.96 -7.54
N ARG A 80 9.16 -10.58 -7.37
CA ARG A 80 7.99 -11.25 -7.95
C ARG A 80 6.97 -10.22 -8.43
N ASP A 81 6.06 -10.65 -9.31
CA ASP A 81 4.87 -9.87 -9.64
C ASP A 81 4.01 -9.67 -8.39
N LEU A 82 3.36 -8.52 -8.26
CA LEU A 82 2.53 -8.17 -7.11
C LEU A 82 1.40 -9.19 -6.85
N ARG A 83 0.95 -9.93 -7.88
CA ARG A 83 -0.09 -10.97 -7.71
C ARG A 83 0.43 -12.23 -7.02
N GLU A 84 1.73 -12.50 -7.12
CA GLU A 84 2.37 -13.69 -6.54
C GLU A 84 3.09 -13.35 -5.23
N LEU A 85 3.59 -12.11 -5.11
CA LEU A 85 4.38 -11.63 -3.98
C LEU A 85 3.73 -11.89 -2.59
N PRO A 86 2.42 -11.69 -2.36
CA PRO A 86 1.79 -11.91 -1.07
C PRO A 86 1.88 -13.35 -0.57
N LEU A 87 1.77 -14.32 -1.48
CA LEU A 87 1.87 -15.74 -1.15
C LEU A 87 3.28 -16.09 -0.65
N PHE A 88 4.30 -15.67 -1.39
CA PHE A 88 5.71 -15.89 -1.01
C PHE A 88 6.06 -15.19 0.29
N LEU A 89 5.58 -13.96 0.51
CA LEU A 89 5.81 -13.23 1.76
C LEU A 89 5.09 -13.89 2.94
N SER A 90 3.97 -14.55 2.73
CA SER A 90 3.24 -15.26 3.80
C SER A 90 4.00 -16.46 4.34
N ASP A 91 4.82 -17.12 3.51
CA ASP A 91 5.73 -18.17 3.98
C ASP A 91 6.81 -17.63 4.96
N ILE A 92 7.13 -16.34 4.87
CA ILE A 92 8.17 -15.67 5.69
C ILE A 92 7.54 -15.00 6.92
N LEU A 93 6.44 -14.29 6.72
CA LEU A 93 5.86 -13.35 7.68
C LEU A 93 4.58 -13.88 8.32
N GLY A 94 3.98 -14.94 7.77
CA GLY A 94 2.70 -15.49 8.17
C GLY A 94 1.52 -14.95 7.36
N GLU A 95 0.36 -15.56 7.57
CA GLU A 95 -0.86 -15.39 6.76
C GLU A 95 -1.43 -13.95 6.74
N TRP A 96 -0.98 -13.06 7.64
CA TRP A 96 -1.48 -11.69 7.67
C TRP A 96 -1.19 -10.91 6.38
N VAL A 97 -0.14 -11.28 5.64
CA VAL A 97 0.20 -10.65 4.36
C VAL A 97 -0.78 -11.08 3.26
N GLU A 98 -1.03 -12.38 3.11
CA GLU A 98 -2.04 -12.90 2.19
C GLU A 98 -3.44 -12.39 2.53
N ASN A 99 -3.80 -12.40 3.82
CA ASN A 99 -5.09 -11.87 4.27
C ASN A 99 -5.26 -10.39 3.90
N ALA A 100 -4.21 -9.58 4.05
CA ALA A 100 -4.24 -8.19 3.62
C ALA A 100 -4.39 -8.06 2.11
N TRP A 101 -3.74 -8.91 1.32
CA TRP A 101 -3.91 -8.94 -0.13
C TRP A 101 -5.33 -9.31 -0.57
N GLU A 102 -5.95 -10.32 0.06
CA GLU A 102 -7.34 -10.69 -0.22
C GLU A 102 -8.30 -9.55 0.09
N ILE A 103 -8.10 -8.86 1.21
CA ILE A 103 -8.85 -7.65 1.56
C ILE A 103 -8.59 -6.54 0.54
N GLY A 104 -7.35 -6.35 0.10
CA GLY A 104 -6.98 -5.40 -0.95
C GLY A 104 -7.72 -5.66 -2.26
N LYS A 105 -7.78 -6.92 -2.72
CA LYS A 105 -8.56 -7.30 -3.91
C LYS A 105 -10.04 -7.00 -3.73
N ARG A 106 -10.60 -7.28 -2.55
CA ARG A 106 -12.00 -6.95 -2.25
C ARG A 106 -12.25 -5.44 -2.30
N LEU A 107 -11.36 -4.64 -1.74
CA LEU A 107 -11.43 -3.18 -1.81
C LEU A 107 -11.35 -2.68 -3.27
N HIS A 108 -10.47 -3.26 -4.09
CA HIS A 108 -10.32 -2.86 -5.49
C HIS A 108 -11.50 -3.30 -6.36
N TYR A 109 -11.83 -4.59 -6.36
CA TYR A 109 -12.87 -5.12 -7.23
C TYR A 109 -14.26 -4.80 -6.69
N ASP A 110 -14.58 -5.23 -5.48
CA ASP A 110 -15.94 -5.07 -4.94
C ASP A 110 -16.20 -3.62 -4.52
N GLY A 111 -15.20 -2.90 -4.04
CA GLY A 111 -15.36 -1.52 -3.57
C GLY A 111 -15.24 -0.45 -4.65
N TYR A 112 -14.20 -0.52 -5.48
CA TYR A 112 -13.92 0.52 -6.48
C TYR A 112 -14.51 0.22 -7.86
N ILE A 113 -14.33 -1.00 -8.38
CA ILE A 113 -14.77 -1.35 -9.75
C ILE A 113 -16.27 -1.63 -9.80
N PHE A 114 -16.79 -2.41 -8.84
CA PHE A 114 -18.19 -2.85 -8.84
C PHE A 114 -19.10 -2.04 -7.90
N GLU A 115 -18.52 -1.21 -7.02
CA GLU A 115 -19.26 -0.31 -6.12
C GLU A 115 -20.26 -1.04 -5.19
N PHE A 116 -19.94 -2.26 -4.76
CA PHE A 116 -20.78 -3.08 -3.87
C PHE A 116 -20.58 -2.76 -2.39
N LEU A 117 -19.37 -2.36 -1.98
CA LEU A 117 -19.09 -2.03 -0.58
C LEU A 117 -19.77 -0.73 -0.18
N GLN A 118 -20.46 -0.74 0.96
CA GLN A 118 -21.05 0.45 1.55
C GLN A 118 -20.01 1.19 2.39
N ARG A 119 -20.32 2.45 2.73
CA ARG A 119 -19.45 3.28 3.56
C ARG A 119 -19.03 2.59 4.86
N ASP A 120 -19.97 1.97 5.56
CA ASP A 120 -19.71 1.31 6.85
C ASP A 120 -18.76 0.11 6.70
N ASP A 121 -18.80 -0.58 5.55
CA ASP A 121 -17.84 -1.65 5.23
C ASP A 121 -16.44 -1.06 5.06
N VAL A 122 -16.31 0.03 4.29
CA VAL A 122 -15.02 0.72 4.04
C VAL A 122 -14.43 1.29 5.33
N GLU A 123 -15.27 1.83 6.23
CA GLU A 123 -14.82 2.32 7.54
C GLU A 123 -14.24 1.20 8.44
N GLN A 124 -14.70 -0.05 8.31
CA GLN A 124 -14.08 -1.18 8.99
C GLN A 124 -12.73 -1.53 8.39
N TYR A 125 -12.61 -1.51 7.07
CA TYR A 125 -11.33 -1.78 6.40
C TYR A 125 -10.28 -0.72 6.69
N ILE A 126 -10.65 0.54 6.95
CA ILE A 126 -9.71 1.56 7.41
C ILE A 126 -8.93 1.07 8.64
N LYS A 127 -9.61 0.50 9.64
CA LYS A 127 -8.93 0.02 10.86
C LYS A 127 -7.97 -1.13 10.56
N PHE A 128 -8.42 -2.08 9.74
CA PHE A 128 -7.60 -3.21 9.32
C PHE A 128 -6.35 -2.75 8.56
N VAL A 129 -6.47 -1.82 7.62
CA VAL A 129 -5.33 -1.35 6.82
C VAL A 129 -4.33 -0.57 7.69
N ASP A 130 -4.81 0.21 8.66
CA ASP A 130 -3.95 0.90 9.62
C ASP A 130 -3.09 -0.09 10.43
N GLU A 131 -3.69 -1.18 10.91
CA GLU A 131 -2.99 -2.28 11.60
C GLU A 131 -2.00 -3.00 10.68
N PHE A 132 -2.39 -3.27 9.43
CA PHE A 132 -1.51 -3.86 8.42
C PHE A 132 -0.25 -3.00 8.19
N LEU A 133 -0.41 -1.68 8.02
CA LEU A 133 0.74 -0.78 7.83
C LEU A 133 1.65 -0.72 9.06
N ALA A 134 1.08 -0.76 10.26
CA ALA A 134 1.86 -0.84 11.49
C ALA A 134 2.71 -2.13 11.55
N ASN A 135 2.15 -3.25 11.09
CA ASN A 135 2.88 -4.52 10.98
C ASN A 135 3.98 -4.44 9.91
N CYS A 136 3.70 -3.85 8.75
CA CYS A 136 4.71 -3.62 7.72
C CYS A 136 5.90 -2.83 8.24
N LYS A 137 5.65 -1.70 8.93
CA LYS A 137 6.69 -0.88 9.55
C LYS A 137 7.49 -1.68 10.57
N THR A 138 6.82 -2.46 11.41
CA THR A 138 7.48 -3.32 12.40
C THR A 138 8.38 -4.37 11.74
N ALA A 139 7.93 -4.97 10.64
CA ALA A 139 8.67 -6.02 9.94
C ALA A 139 9.95 -5.53 9.25
N VAL A 140 10.04 -4.24 8.90
CA VAL A 140 11.20 -3.65 8.21
C VAL A 140 12.12 -2.82 9.12
N LEU A 141 11.82 -2.73 10.42
CA LEU A 141 12.61 -1.96 11.39
C LEU A 141 13.79 -2.74 12.00
N TYR A 142 14.00 -3.99 11.58
CA TYR A 142 15.12 -4.85 12.00
C TYR A 142 16.11 -5.08 10.86
#